data_AF-A0ABD2MG12-F1
#
_entry.id   AF-A0ABD2MG12-F1
#
_cell.length_a   1.000
_cell.length_b   1.000
_cell.length_c   1.000
_cell.angle_alpha   90.00
_cell.angle_beta   90.00
_cell.angle_gamma   90.00
#
_symmetry.space_group_name_H-M   'P 1'
#
loop_
_entity.id
_entity.type
_entity.pdbx_description
1 polymer ?
#
loop_
_entity_poly.entity_id
_entity_poly.type
_entity_poly.pdbx_seq_one_letter_code
_entity_poly.pdbx_strand_id
1 'polypeptide(L)'
;MLSHGLSVANLEQSYGRTVLEADRELVEQRIESLLDEARSADIALLVVGDPFGATTHAELVLRARAMGVPLKVIHNASIMSAIGCCGLQLYNFGLTVSIPLWTDEWKPDSFLDKVLLNRRNGMHTLCLLDIKVKEQTAENMIKGNRIFEPPHFLTCPMAAQQMLSAAAERSKCNGKDQQQKRENGADEHCCSQRHNAVDIDERTMVVGMARVGWADQRILHCPLGQMASADLGLPLHVLIVPATDEKLHPIELEMLQLFSQSLFTRIVTSPMLQRAYVGMQCFWGVESSFASMAGVLNTRVGYAGGTSPAPTYANIGDHTEITELQFDSSCCSYEQILDWFFTHHDPTQRHKKQYASAILWVDESQHQTAEKAMEKANAKYGGRVQTYLKKLDQFHQAEDYHQKYWLRTQRAIFGELNLSDSEVVNSTLAAKLNAFIGGDYTDFDALRQLQKQCKLSGKLIHSVEQIARAGGVGGCH
;
A
#
# COMPACT_ATOMS: atom_id res chain seq x y z
N MET A 1 -21.73 -6.60 12.68
CA MET A 1 -20.69 -5.56 12.49
C MET A 1 -21.37 -4.33 11.97
N LEU A 2 -21.28 -3.21 12.69
CA LEU A 2 -21.61 -1.91 12.10
C LEU A 2 -20.50 -1.55 11.10
N SER A 3 -20.84 -0.90 9.99
CA SER A 3 -19.81 -0.31 9.14
C SER A 3 -18.98 0.66 9.98
N HIS A 4 -17.67 0.71 9.74
CA HIS A 4 -16.78 1.58 10.50
C HIS A 4 -17.31 3.04 10.48
N GLY A 5 -17.28 3.74 11.62
CA GLY A 5 -17.89 5.07 11.77
C GLY A 5 -19.39 5.12 12.14
N LEU A 6 -20.12 3.99 12.15
CA LEU A 6 -21.46 3.92 12.74
C LEU A 6 -21.39 3.34 14.16
N SER A 7 -21.89 4.09 15.15
CA SER A 7 -22.15 3.59 16.51
C SER A 7 -23.64 3.25 16.64
N VAL A 8 -23.97 2.31 17.53
CA VAL A 8 -25.37 2.01 17.87
C VAL A 8 -26.09 3.30 18.30
N ALA A 9 -25.45 4.12 19.13
CA ALA A 9 -25.98 5.39 19.58
C ALA A 9 -26.33 6.37 18.44
N ASN A 10 -25.48 6.46 17.40
CA ASN A 10 -25.76 7.33 16.26
C ASN A 10 -26.97 6.82 15.44
N LEU A 11 -27.12 5.50 15.32
CA LEU A 11 -28.27 4.89 14.65
C LEU A 11 -29.55 5.09 15.46
N GLU A 12 -29.50 4.88 16.77
CA GLU A 12 -30.63 5.11 17.68
C GLU A 12 -31.10 6.56 17.64
N GLN A 13 -30.15 7.51 17.67
CA GLN A 13 -30.44 8.93 17.52
C GLN A 13 -31.09 9.25 16.17
N SER A 14 -30.60 8.65 15.09
CA SER A 14 -31.10 8.90 13.73
C SER A 14 -32.48 8.29 13.51
N TYR A 15 -32.74 7.10 14.04
CA TYR A 15 -34.02 6.40 13.89
C TYR A 15 -35.04 6.78 14.95
N GLY A 16 -34.62 7.42 16.05
CA GLY A 16 -35.48 7.71 17.20
C GLY A 16 -36.03 6.46 17.88
N ARG A 17 -35.31 5.33 17.78
CA ARG A 17 -35.71 4.03 18.33
C ARG A 17 -34.48 3.28 18.84
N THR A 18 -34.68 2.41 19.83
CA THR A 18 -33.64 1.50 20.31
C THR A 18 -33.22 0.54 19.19
N VAL A 19 -31.92 0.34 19.03
CA VAL A 19 -31.33 -0.55 18.02
C VAL A 19 -30.71 -1.74 18.75
N LEU A 20 -31.19 -2.94 18.41
CA LEU A 20 -30.68 -4.18 18.97
C LEU A 20 -29.56 -4.73 18.07
N GLU A 21 -28.40 -5.00 18.67
CA GLU A 21 -27.30 -5.63 17.94
C GLU A 21 -27.65 -7.10 17.66
N ALA A 22 -27.85 -7.43 16.38
CA ALA A 22 -28.09 -8.80 15.94
C ALA A 22 -26.76 -9.48 15.58
N ASP A 23 -26.31 -10.43 16.39
CA ASP A 23 -25.15 -11.26 16.10
C ASP A 23 -25.49 -12.46 15.22
N ARG A 24 -24.46 -13.18 14.77
CA ARG A 24 -24.61 -14.34 13.89
C ARG A 24 -25.49 -15.43 14.50
N GLU A 25 -25.34 -15.67 15.80
CA GLU A 25 -26.12 -16.67 16.52
C GLU A 25 -27.61 -16.29 16.54
N LEU A 26 -27.92 -15.03 16.81
CA LEU A 26 -29.30 -14.53 16.77
C LEU A 26 -29.91 -14.72 15.37
N VAL A 27 -29.19 -14.33 14.32
CA VAL A 27 -29.73 -14.32 12.94
C VAL A 27 -29.80 -15.72 12.32
N GLU A 28 -28.84 -16.60 12.57
CA GLU A 28 -28.82 -17.94 11.98
C GLU A 28 -29.59 -18.97 12.82
N GLN A 29 -29.48 -18.90 14.16
CA GLN A 29 -29.99 -19.94 15.06
C GLN A 29 -31.27 -19.56 15.80
N ARG A 30 -31.43 -18.29 16.19
CA ARG A 30 -32.54 -17.87 17.10
C ARG A 30 -33.56 -16.92 16.48
N ILE A 31 -33.50 -16.74 15.16
CA ILE A 31 -34.31 -15.76 14.43
C ILE A 31 -35.82 -16.05 14.47
N GLU A 32 -36.21 -17.30 14.76
CA GLU A 32 -37.61 -17.70 14.89
C GLU A 32 -38.36 -16.89 15.95
N SER A 33 -37.69 -16.55 17.06
CA SER A 33 -38.27 -15.71 18.11
C SER A 33 -38.65 -14.31 17.59
N LEU A 34 -37.79 -13.71 16.76
CA LEU A 34 -38.05 -12.42 16.12
C LEU A 34 -39.14 -12.53 15.05
N LEU A 35 -39.19 -13.63 14.30
CA LEU A 35 -40.25 -13.86 13.32
C LEU A 35 -41.62 -14.03 13.98
N ASP A 36 -41.70 -14.67 15.14
CA ASP A 36 -42.95 -14.76 15.89
C ASP A 36 -43.39 -13.40 16.44
N GLU A 37 -42.46 -12.58 16.95
CA GLU A 37 -42.75 -11.22 17.38
C GLU A 37 -43.23 -10.34 16.21
N ALA A 38 -42.64 -10.55 15.01
CA ALA A 38 -43.01 -9.85 13.77
C ALA A 38 -44.45 -10.12 13.30
N ARG A 39 -45.18 -11.07 13.91
CA ARG A 39 -46.61 -11.25 13.66
C ARG A 39 -47.46 -10.12 14.26
N SER A 40 -46.94 -9.47 15.29
CA SER A 40 -47.65 -8.46 16.09
C SER A 40 -47.01 -7.07 16.07
N ALA A 41 -45.77 -6.97 15.55
CA ALA A 41 -45.01 -5.73 15.47
C ALA A 41 -44.20 -5.65 14.17
N ASP A 42 -43.92 -4.43 13.71
CA ASP A 42 -43.03 -4.20 12.58
C ASP A 42 -41.56 -4.30 13.03
N ILE A 43 -40.82 -5.26 12.48
CA ILE A 43 -39.40 -5.48 12.77
C ILE A 43 -38.55 -5.19 11.52
N ALA A 44 -37.49 -4.40 11.70
CA ALA A 44 -36.52 -4.11 10.65
C ALA A 44 -35.16 -4.73 10.99
N LEU A 45 -34.70 -5.66 10.15
CA LEU A 45 -33.34 -6.20 10.21
C LEU A 45 -32.42 -5.38 9.32
N LEU A 46 -31.51 -4.62 9.93
CA LEU A 46 -30.53 -3.80 9.21
C LEU A 46 -29.32 -4.65 8.82
N VAL A 47 -29.10 -4.81 7.52
CA VAL A 47 -27.96 -5.55 6.95
C VAL A 47 -26.99 -4.56 6.32
N VAL A 48 -25.70 -4.74 6.55
CA VAL A 48 -24.66 -3.96 5.86
C VAL A 48 -24.56 -4.44 4.42
N GLY A 49 -24.73 -3.53 3.47
CA GLY A 49 -24.79 -3.85 2.05
C GLY A 49 -26.20 -4.27 1.62
N ASP A 50 -26.30 -5.16 0.64
CA ASP A 50 -27.57 -5.72 0.18
C ASP A 50 -27.91 -7.02 0.96
N PRO A 51 -29.16 -7.22 1.40
CA PRO A 51 -29.57 -8.42 2.12
C PRO A 51 -29.29 -9.74 1.40
N PHE A 52 -29.14 -9.78 0.09
CA PHE A 52 -28.83 -10.99 -0.68
C PHE A 52 -27.44 -10.95 -1.34
N GLY A 53 -26.70 -9.86 -1.17
CA GLY A 53 -25.34 -9.72 -1.65
C GLY A 53 -24.35 -10.49 -0.78
N ALA A 54 -24.07 -11.74 -1.15
CA ALA A 54 -23.11 -12.60 -0.45
C ALA A 54 -23.45 -12.87 1.04
N THR A 55 -24.73 -13.07 1.34
CA THR A 55 -25.23 -13.45 2.67
C THR A 55 -26.08 -14.73 2.57
N THR A 56 -26.48 -15.28 3.73
CA THR A 56 -27.39 -16.42 3.84
C THR A 56 -28.85 -16.01 4.10
N HIS A 57 -29.21 -14.72 4.02
CA HIS A 57 -30.53 -14.24 4.43
C HIS A 57 -31.70 -14.68 3.54
N ALA A 58 -31.44 -15.36 2.41
CA ALA A 58 -32.49 -16.08 1.69
C ALA A 58 -33.20 -17.11 2.59
N GLU A 59 -32.48 -17.74 3.51
CA GLU A 59 -33.05 -18.66 4.49
C GLU A 59 -34.06 -17.96 5.42
N LEU A 60 -33.77 -16.72 5.83
CA LEU A 60 -34.69 -15.93 6.64
C LEU A 60 -36.02 -15.68 5.91
N VAL A 61 -35.96 -15.38 4.61
CA VAL A 61 -37.17 -15.20 3.78
C VAL A 61 -37.98 -16.49 3.71
N LEU A 62 -37.32 -17.63 3.55
CA LEU A 62 -37.98 -18.94 3.51
C LEU A 62 -38.68 -19.25 4.85
N ARG A 63 -38.00 -19.01 5.98
CA ARG A 63 -38.58 -19.20 7.32
C ARG A 63 -39.75 -18.27 7.58
N ALA A 64 -39.62 -16.98 7.28
CA ALA A 64 -40.70 -15.99 7.41
C ALA A 64 -41.94 -16.40 6.59
N ARG A 65 -41.73 -16.85 5.35
CA ARG A 65 -42.82 -17.32 4.48
C ARG A 65 -43.48 -18.59 5.01
N ALA A 66 -42.71 -19.55 5.50
CA ALA A 66 -43.25 -20.77 6.11
C ALA A 66 -44.09 -20.46 7.36
N MET A 67 -43.72 -19.42 8.10
CA MET A 67 -44.45 -18.92 9.26
C MET A 67 -45.63 -18.00 8.90
N GLY A 68 -45.79 -17.60 7.63
CA GLY A 68 -46.84 -16.68 7.20
C GLY A 68 -46.64 -15.24 7.69
N VAL A 69 -45.39 -14.85 7.97
CA VAL A 69 -45.03 -13.48 8.37
C VAL A 69 -44.84 -12.63 7.11
N PRO A 70 -45.56 -11.50 6.96
CA PRO A 70 -45.35 -10.58 5.86
C PRO A 70 -43.92 -10.01 5.89
N LEU A 71 -43.22 -10.10 4.76
CA LEU A 71 -41.83 -9.64 4.66
C LEU A 71 -41.66 -8.71 3.46
N LYS A 72 -40.94 -7.61 3.68
CA LYS A 72 -40.54 -6.67 2.63
C LYS A 72 -39.01 -6.53 2.64
N VAL A 73 -38.38 -6.78 1.49
CA VAL A 73 -36.95 -6.57 1.30
C VAL A 73 -36.72 -5.17 0.76
N ILE A 74 -35.76 -4.46 1.35
CA ILE A 74 -35.26 -3.18 0.85
C ILE A 74 -33.81 -3.40 0.40
N HIS A 75 -33.58 -3.29 -0.91
CA HIS A 75 -32.25 -3.43 -1.51
C HIS A 75 -31.39 -2.20 -1.23
N ASN A 76 -30.07 -2.39 -1.24
CA ASN A 76 -29.10 -1.33 -1.01
C ASN A 76 -27.84 -1.52 -1.87
N ALA A 77 -26.92 -0.57 -1.83
CA ALA A 77 -25.61 -0.71 -2.45
C ALA A 77 -24.89 -1.95 -1.90
N SER A 78 -24.28 -2.73 -2.79
CA SER A 78 -23.57 -3.96 -2.45
C SER A 78 -22.20 -3.95 -3.09
N ILE A 79 -21.23 -4.61 -2.46
CA ILE A 79 -19.93 -4.83 -3.09
C ILE A 79 -20.08 -5.58 -4.42
N MET A 80 -21.10 -6.45 -4.54
CA MET A 80 -21.41 -7.20 -5.76
C MET A 80 -21.66 -6.29 -6.98
N SER A 81 -22.20 -5.08 -6.77
CA SER A 81 -22.41 -4.09 -7.84
C SER A 81 -21.33 -3.01 -7.86
N ALA A 82 -20.85 -2.59 -6.69
CA ALA A 82 -19.91 -1.48 -6.55
C ALA A 82 -18.53 -1.76 -7.16
N ILE A 83 -18.12 -3.04 -7.28
CA ILE A 83 -16.87 -3.43 -7.94
C ILE A 83 -16.75 -2.94 -9.38
N GLY A 84 -17.86 -2.63 -10.05
CA GLY A 84 -17.85 -2.03 -11.39
C GLY A 84 -17.09 -0.70 -11.48
N CYS A 85 -16.79 -0.03 -10.36
CA CYS A 85 -15.97 1.17 -10.35
C CYS A 85 -14.50 0.94 -10.76
N CYS A 86 -14.01 -0.31 -10.80
CA CYS A 86 -12.73 -0.64 -11.45
C CYS A 86 -12.80 -0.68 -12.98
N GLY A 87 -14.01 -0.53 -13.55
CA GLY A 87 -14.27 -0.48 -14.99
C GLY A 87 -14.48 -1.83 -15.67
N LEU A 88 -14.35 -2.93 -14.93
CA LEU A 88 -14.76 -4.25 -15.40
C LEU A 88 -16.29 -4.33 -15.54
N GLN A 89 -16.76 -4.95 -16.61
CA GLN A 89 -18.18 -5.07 -16.91
C GLN A 89 -18.78 -6.17 -16.04
N LEU A 90 -19.80 -5.80 -15.24
CA LEU A 90 -20.40 -6.71 -14.26
C LEU A 90 -20.98 -8.00 -14.89
N TYR A 91 -21.43 -7.94 -16.14
CA TYR A 91 -21.96 -9.11 -16.85
C TYR A 91 -20.89 -10.11 -17.31
N ASN A 92 -19.60 -9.74 -17.26
CA ASN A 92 -18.47 -10.63 -17.56
C ASN A 92 -17.91 -11.32 -16.29
N PHE A 93 -18.53 -11.11 -15.12
CA PHE A 93 -18.15 -11.83 -13.89
C PHE A 93 -18.77 -13.22 -13.84
N GLY A 94 -17.93 -14.22 -13.56
CA GLY A 94 -18.33 -15.61 -13.41
C GLY A 94 -18.66 -15.96 -11.95
N LEU A 95 -18.28 -17.17 -11.54
CA LEU A 95 -18.50 -17.64 -10.18
C LEU A 95 -17.73 -16.77 -9.18
N THR A 96 -18.45 -16.15 -8.24
CA THR A 96 -17.82 -15.47 -7.10
C THR A 96 -17.25 -16.51 -6.12
N VAL A 97 -16.11 -16.21 -5.52
CA VAL A 97 -15.44 -17.07 -4.54
C VAL A 97 -15.22 -16.33 -3.23
N SER A 98 -15.11 -17.08 -2.14
CA SER A 98 -14.65 -16.56 -0.85
C SER A 98 -13.29 -17.16 -0.53
N ILE A 99 -12.31 -16.31 -0.26
CA ILE A 99 -10.96 -16.72 0.15
C ILE A 99 -10.92 -16.71 1.68
N PRO A 100 -10.83 -17.88 2.33
CA PRO A 100 -10.76 -17.98 3.79
C PRO A 100 -9.41 -17.47 4.31
N LEU A 101 -9.38 -16.91 5.51
CA LEU A 101 -8.13 -16.60 6.19
C LEU A 101 -7.45 -17.90 6.61
N TRP A 102 -6.22 -18.13 6.13
CA TRP A 102 -5.45 -19.32 6.50
C TRP A 102 -4.99 -19.28 7.95
N THR A 103 -4.88 -20.47 8.54
CA THR A 103 -4.18 -20.71 9.80
C THR A 103 -2.99 -21.65 9.55
N ASP A 104 -2.18 -21.90 10.58
CA ASP A 104 -1.04 -22.82 10.46
C ASP A 104 -1.48 -24.25 10.11
N GLU A 105 -2.66 -24.65 10.59
CA GLU A 105 -3.21 -26.01 10.45
C GLU A 105 -4.19 -26.16 9.29
N TRP A 106 -4.79 -25.05 8.81
CA TRP A 106 -5.84 -25.08 7.81
C TRP A 106 -5.59 -24.08 6.67
N LYS A 107 -5.19 -24.62 5.52
CA LYS A 107 -4.84 -23.88 4.29
C LYS A 107 -5.63 -24.39 3.09
N PRO A 108 -6.96 -24.20 3.06
CA PRO A 108 -7.80 -24.65 1.95
C PRO A 108 -7.45 -23.85 0.67
N ASP A 109 -7.45 -24.54 -0.46
CA ASP A 109 -7.12 -23.98 -1.78
C ASP A 109 -8.26 -24.13 -2.81
N SER A 110 -9.40 -24.69 -2.41
CA SER A 110 -10.53 -25.05 -3.29
C SER A 110 -11.16 -23.85 -4.02
N PHE A 111 -10.95 -22.62 -3.51
CA PHE A 111 -11.35 -21.39 -4.20
C PHE A 111 -10.66 -21.26 -5.56
N LEU A 112 -9.43 -21.76 -5.69
CA LEU A 112 -8.63 -21.66 -6.90
C LEU A 112 -9.25 -22.44 -8.07
N ASP A 113 -9.97 -23.53 -7.81
CA ASP A 113 -10.65 -24.30 -8.85
C ASP A 113 -11.69 -23.46 -9.60
N LYS A 114 -12.45 -22.64 -8.87
CA LYS A 114 -13.44 -21.74 -9.44
C LYS A 114 -12.80 -20.54 -10.15
N VAL A 115 -11.72 -19.99 -9.59
CA VAL A 115 -10.94 -18.91 -10.24
C VAL A 115 -10.40 -19.39 -11.59
N LEU A 116 -9.77 -20.57 -11.62
CA LEU A 116 -9.24 -21.18 -12.84
C LEU A 116 -10.35 -21.52 -13.84
N LEU A 117 -11.51 -21.98 -13.37
CA LEU A 117 -12.68 -22.23 -14.23
C LEU A 117 -13.17 -20.95 -14.91
N ASN A 118 -13.34 -19.86 -14.15
CA ASN A 118 -13.74 -18.57 -14.71
C ASN A 118 -12.71 -18.08 -15.74
N ARG A 119 -11.42 -18.14 -15.40
CA ARG A 119 -10.34 -17.69 -16.27
C ARG A 119 -10.30 -18.45 -17.61
N ARG A 120 -10.47 -19.78 -17.59
CA ARG A 120 -10.58 -20.61 -18.81
C ARG A 120 -11.79 -20.22 -19.68
N ASN A 121 -12.87 -19.77 -19.04
CA ASN A 121 -14.08 -19.32 -19.72
C ASN A 121 -14.05 -17.83 -20.12
N GLY A 122 -12.93 -17.13 -19.88
CA GLY A 122 -12.83 -15.70 -20.17
C GLY A 122 -13.68 -14.81 -19.26
N MET A 123 -13.98 -15.28 -18.04
CA MET A 123 -14.80 -14.57 -17.06
C MET A 123 -13.94 -14.00 -15.93
N HIS A 124 -14.35 -12.86 -15.38
CA HIS A 124 -13.74 -12.28 -14.19
C HIS A 124 -14.18 -13.04 -12.94
N THR A 125 -13.31 -13.11 -11.94
CA THR A 125 -13.62 -13.71 -10.64
C THR A 125 -13.61 -12.65 -9.57
N LEU A 126 -14.75 -12.44 -8.92
CA LEU A 126 -14.83 -11.69 -7.67
C LEU A 126 -14.39 -12.62 -6.53
N CYS A 127 -13.34 -12.23 -5.80
CA CYS A 127 -12.83 -12.91 -4.63
C CYS A 127 -13.16 -12.10 -3.38
N LEU A 128 -14.21 -12.50 -2.68
CA LEU A 128 -14.56 -11.96 -1.37
C LEU A 128 -13.54 -12.44 -0.34
N LEU A 129 -13.05 -11.54 0.50
CA LEU A 129 -12.00 -11.83 1.48
C LEU A 129 -12.62 -12.03 2.86
N ASP A 130 -12.15 -13.07 3.56
CA ASP A 130 -12.72 -13.48 4.84
C ASP A 130 -12.59 -12.41 5.93
N ILE A 131 -13.56 -12.44 6.84
CA ILE A 131 -13.69 -11.50 7.94
C ILE A 131 -14.01 -12.29 9.20
N LYS A 132 -13.07 -12.31 10.14
CA LYS A 132 -13.19 -12.98 11.43
C LYS A 132 -13.43 -11.96 12.52
N VAL A 133 -14.65 -11.92 13.06
CA VAL A 133 -15.05 -11.01 14.13
C VAL A 133 -15.68 -11.78 15.27
N LYS A 134 -15.36 -11.39 16.50
CA LYS A 134 -15.79 -12.07 17.73
C LYS A 134 -15.34 -13.54 17.79
N GLU A 135 -14.11 -13.84 17.36
CA GLU A 135 -13.49 -15.15 17.64
C GLU A 135 -13.00 -15.21 19.09
N GLN A 136 -13.15 -16.36 19.73
CA GLN A 136 -12.57 -16.65 21.04
C GLN A 136 -11.35 -17.57 20.83
N THR A 137 -10.28 -17.39 21.59
CA THR A 137 -9.16 -18.35 21.56
C THR A 137 -9.65 -19.74 21.98
N ALA A 138 -9.00 -20.78 21.45
CA ALA A 138 -9.28 -22.15 21.87
C ALA A 138 -9.21 -22.30 23.40
N GLU A 139 -8.25 -21.62 24.04
CA GLU A 139 -8.15 -21.58 25.50
C GLU A 139 -9.33 -20.91 26.19
N ASN A 140 -9.83 -19.78 25.68
CA ASN A 140 -10.98 -19.08 26.25
C ASN A 140 -12.28 -19.87 26.04
N MET A 141 -12.43 -20.55 24.89
CA MET A 141 -13.54 -21.48 24.65
C MET A 141 -13.52 -22.64 25.64
N ILE A 142 -12.36 -23.29 25.81
CA ILE A 142 -12.20 -24.42 26.76
C ILE A 142 -12.47 -23.98 28.21
N LYS A 143 -12.09 -22.74 28.56
CA LYS A 143 -12.32 -22.16 29.89
C LYS A 143 -13.72 -21.56 30.08
N GLY A 144 -14.56 -21.52 29.04
CA GLY A 144 -15.89 -20.90 29.07
C GLY A 144 -15.88 -19.36 29.18
N ASN A 145 -14.74 -18.72 28.94
CA ASN A 145 -14.59 -17.28 29.05
C ASN A 145 -15.00 -16.59 27.76
N ARG A 146 -15.98 -15.67 27.83
CA ARG A 146 -16.44 -14.86 26.68
C ARG A 146 -15.52 -13.67 26.39
N ILE A 147 -14.23 -13.95 26.18
CA ILE A 147 -13.23 -12.95 25.80
C ILE A 147 -13.00 -13.08 24.30
N PHE A 148 -13.39 -12.04 23.56
CA PHE A 148 -13.30 -11.99 22.11
C PHE A 148 -12.01 -11.30 21.66
N GLU A 149 -11.37 -11.85 20.65
CA GLU A 149 -10.22 -11.24 20.00
C GLU A 149 -10.62 -10.03 19.13
N PRO A 150 -9.67 -9.12 18.88
CA PRO A 150 -9.84 -8.07 17.88
C PRO A 150 -10.25 -8.65 16.52
N PRO A 151 -11.04 -7.92 15.72
CA PRO A 151 -11.47 -8.40 14.41
C PRO A 151 -10.27 -8.53 13.47
N HIS A 152 -10.16 -9.69 12.82
CA HIS A 152 -9.14 -9.99 11.82
C HIS A 152 -9.76 -9.96 10.42
N PHE A 153 -9.13 -9.22 9.51
CA PHE A 153 -9.59 -9.05 8.13
C PHE A 153 -8.54 -9.57 7.17
N LEU A 154 -8.95 -10.44 6.23
CA LEU A 154 -8.06 -10.85 5.15
C LEU A 154 -7.89 -9.68 4.17
N THR A 155 -6.66 -9.22 4.00
CA THR A 155 -6.32 -8.12 3.09
C THR A 155 -5.95 -8.64 1.69
N CYS A 156 -6.06 -7.82 0.64
CA CYS A 156 -5.60 -8.19 -0.70
C CYS A 156 -4.16 -8.75 -0.74
N PRO A 157 -3.16 -8.18 -0.02
CA PRO A 157 -1.81 -8.75 0.02
C PRO A 157 -1.77 -10.15 0.60
N MET A 158 -2.44 -10.37 1.74
CA MET A 158 -2.53 -11.69 2.34
C MET A 158 -3.24 -12.68 1.41
N ALA A 159 -4.35 -12.27 0.78
CA ALA A 159 -5.07 -13.10 -0.18
C ALA A 159 -4.21 -13.45 -1.41
N ALA A 160 -3.41 -12.51 -1.91
CA ALA A 160 -2.47 -12.74 -3.00
C ALA A 160 -1.35 -13.70 -2.59
N GLN A 161 -0.78 -13.56 -1.39
CA GLN A 161 0.20 -14.52 -0.83
C GLN A 161 -0.38 -15.93 -0.72
N GLN A 162 -1.61 -16.06 -0.19
CA GLN A 162 -2.30 -17.35 -0.09
C GLN A 162 -2.54 -17.96 -1.48
N MET A 163 -2.97 -17.15 -2.45
CA MET A 163 -3.20 -17.61 -3.83
C MET A 163 -1.91 -18.08 -4.51
N LEU A 164 -0.81 -17.35 -4.36
CA LEU A 164 0.51 -17.73 -4.89
C LEU A 164 1.02 -19.02 -4.24
N SER A 165 0.90 -19.15 -2.91
CA SER A 165 1.31 -20.35 -2.19
C SER A 165 0.50 -21.58 -2.63
N ALA A 166 -0.82 -21.45 -2.73
CA ALA A 166 -1.70 -22.51 -3.21
C ALA A 166 -1.36 -22.93 -4.66
N ALA A 167 -1.13 -21.96 -5.55
CA ALA A 167 -0.73 -22.21 -6.93
C ALA A 167 0.63 -22.94 -7.04
N ALA A 168 1.60 -22.54 -6.21
CA ALA A 168 2.92 -23.16 -6.15
C ALA A 168 2.86 -24.60 -5.61
N GLU A 169 2.05 -24.86 -4.57
CA GLU A 169 1.84 -26.20 -4.02
C GLU A 169 1.21 -27.15 -5.06
N ARG A 170 0.17 -26.69 -5.77
CA ARG A 170 -0.46 -27.47 -6.84
C ARG A 170 0.50 -27.76 -8.01
N SER A 171 1.38 -26.81 -8.35
CA SER A 171 2.43 -27.00 -9.36
C SER A 171 3.41 -28.11 -8.99
N LYS A 172 3.82 -28.18 -7.71
CA LYS A 172 4.73 -29.22 -7.19
C LYS A 172 4.10 -30.61 -7.21
N CYS A 173 2.82 -30.73 -6.88
CA CYS A 173 2.10 -32.02 -6.92
C CYS A 173 1.98 -32.57 -8.34
N ASN A 174 1.69 -31.71 -9.33
CA ASN A 174 1.61 -32.11 -10.74
C ASN A 174 2.97 -32.62 -11.30
N GLY A 175 4.09 -32.08 -10.83
CA GLY A 175 5.44 -32.53 -11.22
C GLY A 175 5.79 -33.93 -10.72
N LYS A 176 5.35 -34.29 -9.50
CA LYS A 176 5.57 -35.62 -8.92
C LYS A 176 4.75 -36.70 -9.63
N ASP A 177 3.50 -36.41 -9.98
CA ASP A 177 2.61 -37.33 -10.72
C ASP A 177 3.13 -37.62 -12.15
N GLN A 178 3.79 -36.65 -12.80
CA GLN A 178 4.40 -36.86 -14.12
C GLN A 178 5.69 -37.70 -14.07
N GLN A 179 6.46 -37.60 -12.98
CA GLN A 179 7.69 -38.38 -12.81
C GLN A 179 7.40 -39.84 -12.44
N GLN A 180 6.38 -40.08 -11.59
CA GLN A 180 5.91 -41.43 -11.28
C GLN A 180 5.25 -42.15 -12.46
N LYS A 181 4.56 -41.42 -13.35
CA LYS A 181 4.00 -41.98 -14.61
C LYS A 181 5.06 -42.37 -15.65
N ARG A 182 6.28 -41.82 -15.58
CA ARG A 182 7.38 -42.21 -16.47
C ARG A 182 8.14 -43.45 -16.01
N GLU A 183 8.09 -43.77 -14.72
CA GLU A 183 8.81 -44.92 -14.14
C GLU A 183 7.94 -46.18 -14.06
N ASN A 184 6.62 -46.05 -13.91
CA ASN A 184 5.71 -47.19 -13.85
C ASN A 184 4.76 -47.17 -15.06
N GLY A 185 5.15 -47.86 -16.13
CA GLY A 185 4.25 -48.14 -17.25
C GLY A 185 3.13 -49.08 -16.80
N ALA A 186 1.97 -48.54 -16.41
CA ALA A 186 0.73 -49.31 -16.23
C ALA A 186 -0.53 -48.42 -16.32
N ASP A 187 -1.38 -48.81 -17.26
CA ASP A 187 -2.84 -48.70 -17.43
C ASP A 187 -3.67 -47.48 -17.02
N GLU A 188 -4.40 -47.00 -18.03
CA GLU A 188 -5.42 -45.97 -18.05
C GLU A 188 -6.72 -46.40 -17.36
N HIS A 189 -6.81 -46.33 -16.03
CA HIS A 189 -8.13 -46.24 -15.38
C HIS A 189 -8.10 -45.73 -13.94
N CYS A 190 -8.02 -44.40 -13.76
CA CYS A 190 -8.71 -43.60 -12.72
C CYS A 190 -8.12 -42.17 -12.75
N CYS A 191 -8.98 -41.14 -12.76
CA CYS A 191 -8.65 -39.71 -12.85
C CYS A 191 -8.29 -39.14 -14.24
N SER A 192 -9.11 -39.41 -15.25
CA SER A 192 -9.20 -38.54 -16.44
C SER A 192 -9.92 -37.24 -16.08
N GLN A 193 -9.16 -36.21 -15.64
CA GLN A 193 -9.46 -34.76 -15.83
C GLN A 193 -8.54 -33.78 -15.08
N ARG A 194 -7.41 -34.21 -14.48
CA ARG A 194 -6.37 -33.27 -14.01
C ARG A 194 -5.35 -32.96 -15.11
N HIS A 195 -5.83 -32.54 -16.27
CA HIS A 195 -5.00 -31.75 -17.18
C HIS A 195 -5.25 -30.29 -16.81
N ASN A 196 -4.23 -29.54 -16.42
CA ASN A 196 -4.04 -28.13 -16.81
C ASN A 196 -2.85 -27.52 -16.09
N ALA A 197 -1.99 -26.86 -16.87
CA ALA A 197 -0.94 -25.98 -16.38
C ALA A 197 -1.51 -24.99 -15.37
N VAL A 198 -0.74 -24.69 -14.32
CA VAL A 198 -1.15 -23.69 -13.32
C VAL A 198 -1.14 -22.34 -14.00
N ASP A 199 -2.34 -21.82 -14.26
CA ASP A 199 -2.60 -20.62 -15.07
C ASP A 199 -2.65 -19.34 -14.22
N ILE A 200 -2.19 -19.44 -12.96
CA ILE A 200 -2.01 -18.33 -12.03
C ILE A 200 -0.59 -18.36 -11.49
N ASP A 201 0.11 -17.26 -11.69
CA ASP A 201 1.49 -17.03 -11.27
C ASP A 201 1.67 -15.57 -10.81
N GLU A 202 2.89 -15.19 -10.45
CA GLU A 202 3.22 -13.83 -10.00
C GLU A 202 2.90 -12.74 -11.04
N ARG A 203 2.83 -13.07 -12.32
CA ARG A 203 2.56 -12.14 -13.42
C ARG A 203 1.07 -11.99 -13.71
N THR A 204 0.23 -12.83 -13.10
CA THR A 204 -1.21 -12.79 -13.31
C THR A 204 -1.76 -11.44 -12.83
N MET A 205 -2.39 -10.68 -13.72
CA MET A 205 -2.97 -9.38 -13.36
C MET A 205 -4.17 -9.57 -12.43
N VAL A 206 -4.27 -8.73 -11.40
CA VAL A 206 -5.37 -8.70 -10.44
C VAL A 206 -5.75 -7.27 -10.07
N VAL A 207 -6.97 -7.07 -9.59
CA VAL A 207 -7.44 -5.79 -9.05
C VAL A 207 -7.72 -5.95 -7.56
N GLY A 208 -6.98 -5.23 -6.73
CA GLY A 208 -7.25 -5.08 -5.30
C GLY A 208 -8.06 -3.82 -5.08
N MET A 209 -9.08 -3.90 -4.23
CA MET A 209 -9.88 -2.73 -3.87
C MET A 209 -10.06 -2.71 -2.36
N ALA A 210 -9.95 -1.52 -1.76
CA ALA A 210 -10.19 -1.29 -0.34
C ALA A 210 -11.21 -0.18 -0.13
N ARG A 211 -12.13 -0.41 0.81
CA ARG A 211 -13.16 0.54 1.27
C ARG A 211 -13.92 1.19 0.11
N VAL A 212 -14.44 0.35 -0.79
CA VAL A 212 -15.22 0.80 -1.94
C VAL A 212 -16.42 1.64 -1.47
N GLY A 213 -16.59 2.84 -2.04
CA GLY A 213 -17.61 3.83 -1.67
C GLY A 213 -17.19 4.82 -0.58
N TRP A 214 -15.98 4.70 -0.01
CA TRP A 214 -15.49 5.59 1.04
C TRP A 214 -14.62 6.72 0.50
N ALA A 215 -14.46 7.80 1.29
CA ALA A 215 -13.63 8.95 0.93
C ALA A 215 -12.16 8.57 0.67
N ASP A 216 -11.69 7.51 1.33
CA ASP A 216 -10.35 6.99 1.28
C ASP A 216 -10.29 5.60 0.61
N GLN A 217 -11.21 5.35 -0.32
CA GLN A 217 -11.20 4.22 -1.24
C GLN A 217 -9.84 4.09 -1.95
N ARG A 218 -9.40 2.85 -2.17
CA ARG A 218 -8.23 2.53 -2.99
C ARG A 218 -8.58 1.42 -4.00
N ILE A 219 -8.09 1.57 -5.23
CA ILE A 219 -8.19 0.57 -6.30
C ILE A 219 -6.79 0.46 -6.89
N LEU A 220 -6.28 -0.76 -7.01
CA LEU A 220 -4.97 -1.06 -7.58
C LEU A 220 -5.10 -2.23 -8.55
N HIS A 221 -4.68 -2.03 -9.79
CA HIS A 221 -4.53 -3.09 -10.78
C HIS A 221 -3.04 -3.38 -10.99
N CYS A 222 -2.59 -4.59 -10.64
CA CYS A 222 -1.17 -4.95 -10.73
C CYS A 222 -0.98 -6.47 -10.84
N PRO A 223 0.23 -6.94 -11.16
CA PRO A 223 0.55 -8.37 -11.08
C PRO A 223 0.30 -8.92 -9.67
N LEU A 224 -0.10 -10.19 -9.58
CA LEU A 224 -0.42 -10.87 -8.32
C LEU A 224 0.78 -10.90 -7.36
N GLY A 225 1.99 -11.05 -7.89
CA GLY A 225 3.23 -10.96 -7.11
C GLY A 225 3.43 -9.58 -6.48
N GLN A 226 3.03 -8.51 -7.16
CA GLN A 226 3.06 -7.16 -6.60
C GLN A 226 1.92 -6.92 -5.60
N MET A 227 0.74 -7.49 -5.86
CA MET A 227 -0.40 -7.39 -4.94
C MET A 227 -0.05 -7.97 -3.57
N ALA A 228 0.74 -9.03 -3.53
CA ALA A 228 1.20 -9.71 -2.31
C ALA A 228 1.98 -8.83 -1.33
N SER A 229 2.43 -7.64 -1.74
CA SER A 229 3.12 -6.66 -0.90
C SER A 229 2.53 -5.25 -0.99
N ALA A 230 1.39 -5.08 -1.66
CA ALA A 230 0.77 -3.78 -1.88
C ALA A 230 0.13 -3.21 -0.59
N ASP A 231 0.17 -1.89 -0.40
CA ASP A 231 -0.60 -1.23 0.66
C ASP A 231 -1.85 -0.57 0.06
N LEU A 232 -3.02 -1.11 0.38
CA LEU A 232 -4.32 -0.54 0.00
C LEU A 232 -5.02 0.20 1.16
N GLY A 233 -4.35 0.32 2.31
CA GLY A 233 -4.88 0.95 3.51
C GLY A 233 -5.71 0.00 4.38
N LEU A 234 -6.67 0.58 5.09
CA LEU A 234 -7.49 -0.15 6.06
C LEU A 234 -8.55 -1.04 5.37
N PRO A 235 -8.94 -2.16 6.01
CA PRO A 235 -10.07 -2.97 5.57
C PRO A 235 -11.38 -2.15 5.46
N LEU A 236 -12.37 -2.57 4.68
CA LEU A 236 -12.57 -3.89 4.06
C LEU A 236 -11.95 -3.98 2.65
N HIS A 237 -11.32 -5.11 2.35
CA HIS A 237 -10.67 -5.37 1.06
C HIS A 237 -11.47 -6.38 0.23
N VAL A 238 -11.35 -6.30 -1.10
CA VAL A 238 -11.83 -7.29 -2.06
C VAL A 238 -10.79 -7.46 -3.16
N LEU A 239 -10.65 -8.68 -3.67
CA LEU A 239 -9.73 -8.99 -4.76
C LEU A 239 -10.55 -9.42 -5.99
N ILE A 240 -10.11 -9.02 -7.17
CA ILE A 240 -10.68 -9.47 -8.45
C ILE A 240 -9.55 -10.09 -9.26
N VAL A 241 -9.81 -11.25 -9.84
CA VAL A 241 -8.96 -11.85 -10.87
C VAL A 241 -9.68 -11.65 -12.20
N PRO A 242 -9.27 -10.68 -13.03
CA PRO A 242 -9.87 -10.47 -14.35
C PRO A 242 -9.74 -11.70 -15.25
N ALA A 243 -10.45 -11.64 -16.37
CA ALA A 243 -10.24 -12.59 -17.46
C ALA A 243 -8.82 -12.39 -18.02
N THR A 244 -8.34 -13.32 -18.84
CA THR A 244 -7.07 -13.13 -19.55
C THR A 244 -7.13 -11.88 -20.45
N ASP A 245 -5.97 -11.26 -20.71
CA ASP A 245 -5.87 -10.06 -21.56
C ASP A 245 -6.51 -10.26 -22.95
N GLU A 246 -6.46 -11.47 -23.49
CA GLU A 246 -7.09 -11.84 -24.76
C GLU A 246 -8.63 -11.80 -24.74
N LYS A 247 -9.24 -11.86 -23.55
CA LYS A 247 -10.69 -11.91 -23.32
C LYS A 247 -11.26 -10.62 -22.75
N LEU A 248 -10.41 -9.70 -22.29
CA LEU A 248 -10.84 -8.38 -21.82
C LEU A 248 -11.35 -7.53 -22.97
N HIS A 249 -12.46 -6.83 -22.75
CA HIS A 249 -12.91 -5.82 -23.70
C HIS A 249 -11.91 -4.64 -23.70
N PRO A 250 -11.61 -3.99 -24.85
CA PRO A 250 -10.66 -2.88 -24.90
C PRO A 250 -10.93 -1.76 -23.87
N ILE A 251 -12.20 -1.42 -23.65
CA ILE A 251 -12.60 -0.43 -22.63
C ILE A 251 -12.30 -0.88 -21.20
N GLU A 252 -12.41 -2.18 -20.90
CA GLU A 252 -12.07 -2.72 -19.59
C GLU A 252 -10.57 -2.62 -19.38
N LEU A 253 -9.77 -2.93 -20.40
CA LEU A 253 -8.32 -2.78 -20.36
C LEU A 253 -7.92 -1.31 -20.13
N GLU A 254 -8.50 -0.36 -20.86
CA GLU A 254 -8.23 1.07 -20.69
C GLU A 254 -8.65 1.58 -19.29
N MET A 255 -9.81 1.15 -18.79
CA MET A 255 -10.25 1.50 -17.44
C MET A 255 -9.34 0.91 -16.37
N LEU A 256 -9.00 -0.37 -16.50
CA LEU A 256 -8.06 -1.03 -15.61
C LEU A 256 -6.69 -0.34 -15.65
N GLN A 257 -6.27 0.20 -16.79
CA GLN A 257 -5.03 0.96 -16.89
C GLN A 257 -5.03 2.22 -16.02
N LEU A 258 -6.18 2.87 -15.76
CA LEU A 258 -6.28 4.02 -14.84
C LEU A 258 -5.89 3.64 -13.41
N PHE A 259 -6.11 2.37 -13.06
CA PHE A 259 -5.75 1.78 -11.77
C PHE A 259 -4.50 0.93 -11.84
N SER A 260 -4.03 0.63 -13.05
CA SER A 260 -2.68 0.15 -13.28
C SER A 260 -1.77 1.26 -12.87
N GLN A 261 -0.66 0.88 -12.25
CA GLN A 261 0.47 1.80 -12.14
C GLN A 261 0.86 2.39 -13.52
N SER A 262 0.43 1.76 -14.63
CA SER A 262 0.76 2.06 -16.04
C SER A 262 0.09 3.28 -16.71
N LEU A 263 -1.11 3.80 -16.38
CA LEU A 263 -1.52 5.15 -16.86
C LEU A 263 -1.00 6.31 -15.99
N PHE A 264 -0.28 5.96 -14.93
CA PHE A 264 0.67 6.86 -14.25
C PHE A 264 2.10 6.70 -14.77
N THR A 265 2.34 5.92 -15.84
CA THR A 265 3.71 5.59 -16.28
C THR A 265 4.03 6.13 -17.67
N ARG A 266 4.84 7.18 -17.71
CA ARG A 266 6.02 7.15 -18.57
C ARG A 266 7.21 7.63 -17.75
N ILE A 267 7.60 6.78 -16.81
CA ILE A 267 8.93 6.48 -16.29
C ILE A 267 8.70 5.50 -15.14
N VAL A 268 9.11 4.25 -15.39
CA VAL A 268 9.71 3.34 -14.40
C VAL A 268 8.80 2.30 -13.70
N THR A 269 9.30 1.06 -13.76
CA THR A 269 9.01 -0.14 -12.97
C THR A 269 8.70 0.16 -11.49
N SER A 270 8.03 -0.75 -10.76
CA SER A 270 7.93 -0.67 -9.29
C SER A 270 9.18 -0.03 -8.72
N PRO A 271 9.11 1.16 -8.09
CA PRO A 271 10.33 1.77 -7.62
C PRO A 271 10.82 0.82 -6.55
N MET A 272 12.03 0.29 -6.74
CA MET A 272 12.74 -0.37 -5.65
C MET A 272 13.11 0.75 -4.69
N LEU A 273 12.13 1.26 -3.95
CA LEU A 273 12.25 2.41 -3.08
C LEU A 273 13.19 2.03 -1.96
N GLN A 274 14.33 2.69 -1.96
CA GLN A 274 15.32 2.54 -0.93
C GLN A 274 15.48 3.87 -0.20
N ARG A 275 16.07 3.79 0.99
CA ARG A 275 16.40 4.96 1.80
C ARG A 275 17.90 5.05 1.99
N ALA A 276 18.44 6.24 1.82
CA ALA A 276 19.82 6.57 2.15
C ALA A 276 19.83 7.62 3.26
N TYR A 277 20.80 7.55 4.16
CA TYR A 277 20.93 8.47 5.29
C TYR A 277 22.35 9.02 5.30
N VAL A 278 22.47 10.31 5.01
CA VAL A 278 23.76 10.97 4.84
C VAL A 278 23.83 12.27 5.63
N GLY A 279 25.01 12.60 6.17
CA GLY A 279 25.31 13.87 6.81
C GLY A 279 26.44 14.57 6.09
N MET A 280 26.19 15.79 5.61
CA MET A 280 27.16 16.63 4.88
C MET A 280 27.09 18.07 5.40
N GLN A 281 27.41 18.27 6.68
CA GLN A 281 27.26 19.56 7.36
C GLN A 281 25.78 19.96 7.56
N CYS A 282 25.41 21.23 7.33
CA CYS A 282 24.05 21.70 7.54
C CYS A 282 23.10 21.04 6.54
N PHE A 283 22.07 20.36 7.05
CA PHE A 283 21.17 19.56 6.22
C PHE A 283 20.31 20.35 5.20
N TRP A 284 20.26 21.69 5.25
CA TRP A 284 19.44 22.52 4.36
C TRP A 284 19.99 22.54 2.94
N GLY A 285 21.31 22.70 2.81
CA GLY A 285 21.99 22.60 1.52
C GLY A 285 21.94 21.17 1.00
N VAL A 286 22.15 20.19 1.89
CA VAL A 286 22.14 18.75 1.55
C VAL A 286 20.78 18.30 1.01
N GLU A 287 19.70 18.68 1.69
CA GLU A 287 18.33 18.35 1.29
C GLU A 287 17.99 18.92 -0.10
N SER A 288 18.41 20.16 -0.38
CA SER A 288 18.22 20.84 -1.66
C SER A 288 19.06 20.19 -2.78
N SER A 289 20.34 19.92 -2.49
CA SER A 289 21.28 19.31 -3.42
C SER A 289 20.83 17.92 -3.87
N PHE A 290 20.51 17.01 -2.94
CA PHE A 290 20.04 15.68 -3.34
C PHE A 290 18.66 15.70 -4.00
N ALA A 291 17.80 16.65 -3.66
CA ALA A 291 16.51 16.76 -4.31
C ALA A 291 16.63 17.13 -5.80
N SER A 292 17.75 17.69 -6.28
CA SER A 292 17.98 17.93 -7.72
C SER A 292 18.31 16.65 -8.50
N MET A 293 18.79 15.60 -7.81
CA MET A 293 19.17 14.34 -8.43
C MET A 293 17.96 13.60 -9.04
N ALA A 294 18.14 13.09 -10.25
CA ALA A 294 17.16 12.22 -10.90
C ALA A 294 17.03 10.90 -10.13
N GLY A 295 15.80 10.43 -9.92
CA GLY A 295 15.51 9.22 -9.14
C GLY A 295 15.35 9.44 -7.63
N VAL A 296 15.81 10.57 -7.09
CA VAL A 296 15.44 11.01 -5.73
C VAL A 296 14.02 11.58 -5.77
N LEU A 297 13.13 10.98 -4.98
CA LEU A 297 11.70 11.28 -4.98
C LEU A 297 11.36 12.31 -3.91
N ASN A 298 11.68 12.05 -2.66
CA ASN A 298 11.53 13.00 -1.57
C ASN A 298 12.71 12.92 -0.61
N THR A 299 12.79 13.91 0.26
CA THR A 299 13.86 14.07 1.23
C THR A 299 13.26 14.45 2.58
N ARG A 300 13.94 14.10 3.66
CA ARG A 300 13.55 14.51 5.01
C ARG A 300 14.80 14.78 5.83
N VAL A 301 14.78 15.85 6.63
CA VAL A 301 15.91 16.19 7.50
C VAL A 301 15.63 15.81 8.95
N GLY A 302 16.68 15.44 9.68
CA GLY A 302 16.56 14.95 11.05
C GLY A 302 17.90 14.75 11.74
N TYR A 303 17.85 14.06 12.87
CA TYR A 303 18.97 13.79 13.76
C TYR A 303 19.14 12.28 13.92
N ALA A 304 20.35 11.78 13.66
CA ALA A 304 20.67 10.37 13.85
C ALA A 304 22.16 10.14 14.10
N GLY A 305 22.51 8.90 14.47
CA GLY A 305 23.90 8.46 14.70
C GLY A 305 24.40 8.64 16.14
N GLY A 306 23.61 9.30 17.00
CA GLY A 306 23.78 9.35 18.45
C GLY A 306 22.94 8.30 19.18
N THR A 307 22.80 8.48 20.48
CA THR A 307 22.08 7.61 21.43
C THR A 307 21.08 8.38 22.28
N SER A 308 21.16 9.72 22.29
CA SER A 308 20.26 10.58 23.08
C SER A 308 18.81 10.42 22.61
N PRO A 309 17.83 10.18 23.51
CA PRO A 309 16.44 10.03 23.10
C PRO A 309 15.83 11.40 22.75
N ALA A 310 15.00 11.44 21.71
CA ALA A 310 14.21 12.61 21.29
C ALA A 310 15.04 13.91 21.12
N PRO A 311 16.08 13.91 20.24
CA PRO A 311 16.85 15.11 19.95
C PRO A 311 15.98 16.20 19.31
N THR A 312 16.32 17.45 19.61
CA THR A 312 15.76 18.66 18.98
C THR A 312 16.91 19.53 18.49
N TYR A 313 16.65 20.53 17.65
CA TYR A 313 17.72 21.43 17.19
C TYR A 313 18.48 22.10 18.34
N ALA A 314 17.75 22.54 19.38
CA ALA A 314 18.33 23.18 20.56
C ALA A 314 19.06 22.19 21.49
N ASN A 315 18.76 20.90 21.39
CA ASN A 315 19.36 19.85 22.21
C ASN A 315 19.55 18.56 21.39
N ILE A 316 20.56 18.57 20.52
CA ILE A 316 20.85 17.46 19.60
C ILE A 316 21.60 16.30 20.27
N GLY A 317 22.24 16.54 21.42
CA GLY A 317 23.06 15.55 22.12
C GLY A 317 24.26 15.09 21.29
N ASP A 318 24.38 13.78 21.11
CA ASP A 318 25.44 13.11 20.34
C ASP A 318 25.05 12.75 18.89
N HIS A 319 23.89 13.25 18.43
CA HIS A 319 23.42 13.06 17.06
C HIS A 319 24.09 14.01 16.06
N THR A 320 23.98 13.65 14.79
CA THR A 320 24.42 14.42 13.62
C THR A 320 23.18 14.87 12.85
N GLU A 321 23.23 16.02 12.18
CA GLU A 321 22.25 16.40 11.17
C GLU A 321 22.34 15.45 9.98
N ILE A 322 21.24 14.76 9.70
CA ILE A 322 21.14 13.73 8.67
C ILE A 322 19.99 14.06 7.74
N THR A 323 20.24 13.89 6.44
CA THR A 323 19.21 13.90 5.40
C THR A 323 18.88 12.45 5.04
N GLU A 324 17.62 12.07 5.23
CA GLU A 324 17.03 10.86 4.67
C GLU A 324 16.61 11.16 3.23
N LEU A 325 17.03 10.29 2.30
CA LEU A 325 16.67 10.34 0.89
C LEU A 325 15.83 9.13 0.57
N GLN A 326 14.59 9.33 0.10
CA GLN A 326 13.83 8.27 -0.52
C GLN A 326 14.06 8.32 -2.02
N PHE A 327 14.61 7.25 -2.58
CA PHE A 327 14.98 7.19 -3.98
C PHE A 327 14.50 5.88 -4.60
N ASP A 328 14.22 5.96 -5.89
CA ASP A 328 13.92 4.80 -6.69
C ASP A 328 15.21 4.16 -7.18
N SER A 329 15.55 2.97 -6.65
CA SER A 329 16.79 2.28 -7.03
C SER A 329 16.82 1.72 -8.45
N SER A 330 15.71 1.80 -9.19
CA SER A 330 15.70 1.56 -10.64
C SER A 330 16.05 2.80 -11.48
N CYS A 331 15.94 4.00 -10.89
CA CYS A 331 16.40 5.26 -11.50
C CYS A 331 17.81 5.66 -11.05
N CYS A 332 18.12 5.45 -9.76
CA CYS A 332 19.35 5.90 -9.13
C CYS A 332 19.83 4.87 -8.10
N SER A 333 21.03 4.31 -8.26
CA SER A 333 21.56 3.34 -7.31
C SER A 333 22.09 4.00 -6.02
N TYR A 334 22.18 3.22 -4.94
CA TYR A 334 22.82 3.69 -3.70
C TYR A 334 24.27 4.11 -3.91
N GLU A 335 25.00 3.47 -4.84
CA GLU A 335 26.35 3.87 -5.22
C GLU A 335 26.38 5.27 -5.85
N GLN A 336 25.40 5.59 -6.72
CA GLN A 336 25.29 6.94 -7.31
C GLN A 336 25.00 8.01 -6.26
N ILE A 337 24.22 7.68 -5.23
CA ILE A 337 24.01 8.58 -4.08
C ILE A 337 25.31 8.84 -3.33
N LEU A 338 26.12 7.80 -3.08
CA LEU A 338 27.40 7.96 -2.39
C LEU A 338 28.45 8.68 -3.25
N ASP A 339 28.45 8.47 -4.57
CA ASP A 339 29.31 9.22 -5.48
C ASP A 339 28.92 10.71 -5.50
N TRP A 340 27.63 11.02 -5.47
CA TRP A 340 27.15 12.41 -5.31
C TRP A 340 27.59 12.99 -3.96
N PHE A 341 27.39 12.25 -2.87
CA PHE A 341 27.85 12.62 -1.53
C PHE A 341 29.32 13.04 -1.55
N PHE A 342 30.25 12.19 -2.02
CA PHE A 342 31.69 12.49 -2.00
C PHE A 342 32.15 13.56 -3.01
N THR A 343 31.27 14.04 -3.90
CA THR A 343 31.57 15.09 -4.88
C THR A 343 30.95 16.44 -4.52
N HIS A 344 29.98 16.49 -3.60
CA HIS A 344 29.23 17.70 -3.26
C HIS A 344 29.56 18.26 -1.86
N HIS A 345 30.54 17.70 -1.16
CA HIS A 345 31.22 18.35 -0.03
C HIS A 345 32.70 17.94 0.03
N ASP A 346 33.47 18.60 0.89
CA ASP A 346 34.83 18.17 1.24
C ASP A 346 34.78 17.18 2.41
N PRO A 347 34.95 15.86 2.16
CA PRO A 347 34.86 14.85 3.21
C PRO A 347 36.14 14.78 4.07
N THR A 348 37.16 15.59 3.79
CA THR A 348 38.42 15.61 4.55
C THR A 348 38.39 16.60 5.71
N GLN A 349 37.40 17.50 5.71
CA GLN A 349 37.24 18.50 6.76
C GLN A 349 36.67 17.87 8.03
N ARG A 350 37.27 18.25 9.16
CA ARG A 350 36.79 17.85 10.48
C ARG A 350 35.80 18.88 10.98
N HIS A 351 34.55 18.48 11.14
CA HIS A 351 33.48 19.29 11.73
C HIS A 351 33.13 18.83 13.15
N LYS A 352 32.33 19.65 13.86
CA LYS A 352 31.65 19.22 15.10
C LYS A 352 30.73 18.04 14.79
N LYS A 353 30.42 17.23 15.81
CA LYS A 353 29.57 16.03 15.66
C LYS A 353 28.26 16.32 14.92
N GLN A 354 27.57 17.40 15.28
CA GLN A 354 26.33 17.86 14.62
C GLN A 354 26.47 18.00 13.10
N TYR A 355 27.62 18.46 12.60
CA TYR A 355 27.87 18.75 11.19
C TYR A 355 28.85 17.75 10.55
N ALA A 356 29.06 16.60 11.19
CA ALA A 356 30.03 15.63 10.74
C ALA A 356 29.63 14.98 9.41
N SER A 357 30.64 14.64 8.61
CA SER A 357 30.45 13.80 7.43
C SER A 357 30.07 12.38 7.87
N ALA A 358 28.92 11.88 7.43
CA ALA A 358 28.34 10.64 7.94
C ALA A 358 27.62 9.83 6.86
N ILE A 359 27.75 8.51 6.89
CA ILE A 359 26.91 7.56 6.14
C ILE A 359 26.31 6.59 7.16
N LEU A 360 24.97 6.53 7.22
CA LEU A 360 24.25 5.60 8.08
C LEU A 360 23.56 4.52 7.23
N TRP A 361 24.02 3.27 7.35
CA TRP A 361 23.51 2.15 6.57
C TRP A 361 22.39 1.41 7.29
N VAL A 362 21.39 0.91 6.55
CA VAL A 362 20.24 0.18 7.13
C VAL A 362 20.31 -1.33 7.00
N ASP A 363 21.06 -1.83 6.01
CA ASP A 363 21.25 -3.26 5.76
C ASP A 363 22.68 -3.56 5.31
N GLU A 364 23.01 -4.86 5.21
CA GLU A 364 24.34 -5.33 4.86
C GLU A 364 24.73 -4.98 3.41
N SER A 365 23.76 -4.88 2.50
CA SER A 365 24.03 -4.49 1.12
C SER A 365 24.49 -3.03 1.05
N GLN A 366 23.87 -2.13 1.81
CA GLN A 366 24.31 -0.75 1.92
C GLN A 366 25.66 -0.64 2.63
N HIS A 367 25.89 -1.44 3.67
CA HIS A 367 27.16 -1.48 4.38
C HIS A 367 28.31 -1.78 3.41
N GLN A 368 28.21 -2.87 2.65
CA GLN A 368 29.25 -3.29 1.68
C GLN A 368 29.48 -2.25 0.57
N THR A 369 28.41 -1.65 0.05
CA THR A 369 28.53 -0.59 -0.97
C THR A 369 29.18 0.67 -0.39
N ALA A 370 28.84 1.03 0.86
CA ALA A 370 29.42 2.19 1.53
C ALA A 370 30.90 2.01 1.88
N GLU A 371 31.31 0.80 2.30
CA GLU A 371 32.73 0.48 2.50
C GLU A 371 33.54 0.66 1.21
N LYS A 372 33.05 0.14 0.08
CA LYS A 372 33.70 0.32 -1.22
C LYS A 372 33.78 1.80 -1.64
N ALA A 373 32.71 2.57 -1.40
CA ALA A 373 32.71 4.00 -1.67
C ALA A 373 33.72 4.76 -0.78
N MET A 374 33.83 4.38 0.50
CA MET A 374 34.82 4.91 1.44
C MET A 374 36.26 4.61 1.00
N GLU A 375 36.54 3.40 0.51
CA GLU A 375 37.85 3.03 -0.04
C GLU A 375 38.19 3.86 -1.28
N LYS A 376 37.27 3.97 -2.23
CA LYS A 376 37.39 4.81 -3.44
C LYS A 376 37.65 6.27 -3.08
N ALA A 377 36.91 6.81 -2.11
CA ALA A 377 37.09 8.18 -1.63
C ALA A 377 38.44 8.37 -0.94
N ASN A 378 38.86 7.43 -0.09
CA ASN A 378 40.17 7.48 0.56
C ASN A 378 41.32 7.41 -0.43
N ALA A 379 41.22 6.59 -1.48
CA ALA A 379 42.21 6.57 -2.55
C ALA A 379 42.32 7.93 -3.25
N LYS A 380 41.18 8.59 -3.50
CA LYS A 380 41.13 9.94 -4.10
C LYS A 380 41.71 11.04 -3.19
N TYR A 381 41.41 11.00 -1.90
CA TYR A 381 41.78 12.06 -0.94
C TYR A 381 43.05 11.76 -0.12
N GLY A 382 43.77 10.68 -0.44
CA GLY A 382 45.02 10.30 0.20
C GLY A 382 44.86 9.80 1.64
N GLY A 383 43.79 9.06 1.92
CA GLY A 383 43.50 8.49 3.24
C GLY A 383 42.99 9.48 4.28
N ARG A 384 42.58 10.69 3.86
CA ARG A 384 42.19 11.79 4.76
C ARG A 384 40.68 11.90 5.00
N VAL A 385 39.87 11.01 4.44
CA VAL A 385 38.40 11.05 4.58
C VAL A 385 38.02 10.93 6.06
N GLN A 386 37.27 11.90 6.56
CA GLN A 386 36.76 11.96 7.93
C GLN A 386 35.32 11.41 8.06
N THR A 387 34.70 10.99 6.95
CA THR A 387 33.38 10.38 6.95
C THR A 387 33.34 9.15 7.85
N TYR A 388 32.42 9.10 8.80
CA TYR A 388 32.21 7.88 9.58
C TYR A 388 31.07 7.05 8.98
N LEU A 389 31.24 5.74 9.05
CA LEU A 389 30.26 4.74 8.63
C LEU A 389 29.68 4.06 9.88
N LYS A 390 28.35 4.04 10.03
CA LYS A 390 27.68 3.44 11.20
C LYS A 390 26.33 2.83 10.80
N LYS A 391 25.90 1.76 11.47
CA LYS A 391 24.53 1.23 11.32
C LYS A 391 23.54 2.27 11.81
N LEU A 392 22.47 2.51 11.04
CA LEU A 392 21.35 3.31 11.51
C LEU A 392 20.61 2.54 12.61
N ASP A 393 20.46 3.17 13.77
CA ASP A 393 19.65 2.66 14.87
C ASP A 393 18.25 3.30 14.82
N GLN A 394 18.20 4.61 15.09
CA GLN A 394 16.99 5.42 15.00
C GLN A 394 17.26 6.73 14.24
N PHE A 395 16.27 7.16 13.46
CA PHE A 395 16.22 8.48 12.83
C PHE A 395 15.11 9.31 13.47
N HIS A 396 15.44 10.50 13.95
CA HIS A 396 14.49 11.45 14.53
C HIS A 396 14.26 12.61 13.56
N GLN A 397 13.05 12.74 13.02
CA GLN A 397 12.72 13.85 12.15
C GLN A 397 12.92 15.20 12.87
N ALA A 398 13.57 16.15 12.21
CA ALA A 398 13.74 17.51 12.71
C ALA A 398 12.42 18.29 12.61
N GLU A 399 12.33 19.38 13.35
CA GLU A 399 11.17 20.25 13.41
C GLU A 399 10.74 20.74 12.01
N ASP A 400 9.44 20.98 11.82
CA ASP A 400 8.85 21.24 10.51
C ASP A 400 9.46 22.44 9.80
N TYR A 401 9.91 23.45 10.55
CA TYR A 401 10.56 24.65 9.99
C TYR A 401 11.92 24.35 9.33
N HIS A 402 12.55 23.20 9.60
CA HIS A 402 13.76 22.75 8.91
C HIS A 402 13.47 22.01 7.60
N GLN A 403 12.27 21.47 7.42
CA GLN A 403 11.90 20.66 6.24
C GLN A 403 11.68 21.55 5.02
N LYS A 404 12.39 21.31 3.91
CA LYS A 404 12.30 22.12 2.68
C LYS A 404 12.51 23.61 2.98
N TYR A 405 13.58 23.90 3.74
CA TYR A 405 13.84 25.22 4.31
C TYR A 405 13.74 26.36 3.28
N TRP A 406 14.40 26.24 2.13
CA TRP A 406 14.40 27.28 1.10
C TRP A 406 12.99 27.54 0.56
N LEU A 407 12.22 26.49 0.29
CA LEU A 407 10.82 26.62 -0.12
C LEU A 407 9.98 27.34 0.96
N ARG A 408 10.13 26.98 2.24
CA ARG A 408 9.38 27.60 3.34
C ARG A 408 9.70 29.08 3.53
N THR A 409 10.95 29.50 3.28
CA THR A 409 11.33 30.93 3.36
C THR A 409 10.60 31.77 2.30
N GLN A 410 10.22 31.18 1.17
CA GLN A 410 9.44 31.84 0.12
C GLN A 410 7.93 31.82 0.44
N ARG A 411 7.53 32.60 1.45
CA ARG A 411 6.16 32.59 2.02
C ARG A 411 5.03 32.70 0.98
N ALA A 412 5.21 33.52 -0.05
CA ALA A 412 4.19 33.69 -1.09
C ALA A 412 4.02 32.42 -1.95
N ILE A 413 5.13 31.76 -2.30
CA ILE A 413 5.14 30.51 -3.06
C ILE A 413 4.60 29.37 -2.19
N PHE A 414 5.11 29.25 -0.96
CA PHE A 414 4.71 28.21 -0.03
C PHE A 414 3.22 28.29 0.34
N GLY A 415 2.71 29.50 0.58
CA GLY A 415 1.29 29.71 0.89
C GLY A 415 0.35 29.34 -0.25
N GLU A 416 0.78 29.49 -1.51
CA GLU A 416 -0.01 29.11 -2.68
C GLU A 416 -0.08 27.58 -2.87
N LEU A 417 0.94 26.83 -2.43
CA LEU A 417 0.93 25.37 -2.49
C LEU A 417 -0.09 24.73 -1.53
N ASN A 418 -0.45 25.43 -0.45
CA ASN A 418 -1.43 24.98 0.56
C ASN A 418 -1.18 23.54 1.05
N LEU A 419 0.08 23.19 1.28
CA LEU A 419 0.49 21.88 1.79
C LEU A 419 0.57 21.91 3.32
N SER A 420 0.07 20.85 3.96
CA SER A 420 0.34 20.59 5.39
C SER A 420 1.80 20.21 5.62
N ASP A 421 2.28 20.29 6.86
CA ASP A 421 3.68 19.95 7.18
C ASP A 421 4.03 18.49 6.82
N SER A 422 3.08 17.57 7.01
CA SER A 422 3.23 16.17 6.59
C SER A 422 3.36 16.02 5.08
N GLU A 423 2.58 16.78 4.31
CA GLU A 423 2.67 16.77 2.85
C GLU A 423 3.98 17.38 2.34
N VAL A 424 4.51 18.43 3.00
CA VAL A 424 5.80 19.03 2.65
C VAL A 424 6.94 18.03 2.77
N VAL A 425 6.93 17.20 3.82
CA VAL A 425 7.96 16.17 4.04
C VAL A 425 7.89 15.08 2.97
N ASN A 426 6.68 14.59 2.66
CA ASN A 426 6.52 13.40 1.81
C ASN A 426 6.37 13.72 0.31
N SER A 427 6.30 15.00 -0.08
CA SER A 427 6.01 15.41 -1.45
C SER A 427 7.26 15.56 -2.32
N THR A 428 7.26 14.85 -3.44
CA THR A 428 8.22 15.06 -4.53
C THR A 428 8.17 16.48 -5.07
N LEU A 429 6.98 17.07 -5.16
CA LEU A 429 6.83 18.45 -5.61
C LEU A 429 7.57 19.41 -4.67
N ALA A 430 7.38 19.26 -3.35
CA ALA A 430 8.04 20.12 -2.37
C ALA A 430 9.56 19.95 -2.41
N ALA A 431 10.06 18.72 -2.57
CA ALA A 431 11.48 18.43 -2.74
C ALA A 431 12.08 19.12 -3.96
N LYS A 432 11.45 18.97 -5.15
CA LYS A 432 11.96 19.57 -6.38
C LYS A 432 11.88 21.10 -6.36
N LEU A 433 10.79 21.68 -5.87
CA LEU A 433 10.68 23.14 -5.72
C LEU A 433 11.72 23.70 -4.73
N ASN A 434 11.99 23.00 -3.63
CA ASN A 434 13.07 23.37 -2.71
C ASN A 434 14.43 23.38 -3.40
N ALA A 435 14.72 22.40 -4.27
CA ALA A 435 15.96 22.34 -5.04
C ALA A 435 16.11 23.52 -6.04
N PHE A 436 15.04 23.87 -6.76
CA PHE A 436 15.05 25.05 -7.64
C PHE A 436 15.30 26.34 -6.86
N ILE A 437 14.59 26.51 -5.73
CA ILE A 437 14.70 27.72 -4.90
C ILE A 437 16.08 27.78 -4.23
N GLY A 438 16.64 26.63 -3.80
CA GLY A 438 17.98 26.54 -3.23
C GLY A 438 19.10 26.87 -4.22
N GLY A 439 18.86 26.70 -5.52
CA GLY A 439 19.82 27.00 -6.59
C GLY A 439 20.53 25.76 -7.16
N ASP A 440 20.30 24.59 -6.59
CA ASP A 440 20.94 23.32 -6.97
C ASP A 440 20.31 22.67 -8.21
N TYR A 441 19.14 23.15 -8.65
CA TYR A 441 18.41 22.57 -9.76
C TYR A 441 18.05 23.61 -10.82
N THR A 442 18.51 23.41 -12.05
CA THR A 442 18.37 24.36 -13.17
C THR A 442 17.72 23.75 -14.41
N ASP A 443 17.07 22.59 -14.26
CA ASP A 443 16.30 21.95 -15.33
C ASP A 443 14.89 22.57 -15.42
N PHE A 444 14.78 23.64 -16.19
CA PHE A 444 13.50 24.35 -16.34
C PHE A 444 12.46 23.56 -17.13
N ASP A 445 12.86 22.56 -17.92
CA ASP A 445 11.90 21.68 -18.59
C ASP A 445 11.22 20.76 -17.57
N ALA A 446 11.97 20.22 -16.62
CA ALA A 446 11.40 19.49 -15.47
C ALA A 446 10.46 20.38 -14.64
N LEU A 447 10.80 21.65 -14.44
CA LEU A 447 9.91 22.61 -13.75
C LEU A 447 8.59 22.82 -14.51
N ARG A 448 8.63 22.92 -15.85
CA ARG A 448 7.42 23.01 -16.69
C ARG A 448 6.61 21.72 -16.70
N GLN A 449 7.26 20.56 -16.59
CA GLN A 449 6.56 19.28 -16.44
C GLN A 449 5.83 19.21 -15.10
N LEU A 450 6.49 19.60 -14.00
CA LEU A 450 5.88 19.71 -12.67
C LEU A 450 4.68 20.66 -12.67
N GLN A 451 4.79 21.80 -13.37
CA GLN A 451 3.68 22.72 -13.56
C GLN A 451 2.44 22.03 -14.13
N LYS A 452 2.62 21.24 -15.20
CA LYS A 452 1.52 20.54 -15.87
C LYS A 452 0.96 19.42 -15.01
N GLN A 453 1.83 18.63 -14.38
CA GLN A 453 1.46 17.47 -13.55
C GLN A 453 0.68 17.90 -12.30
N CYS A 454 1.16 18.92 -11.61
CA CYS A 454 0.59 19.40 -10.35
C CYS A 454 -0.38 20.57 -10.53
N LYS A 455 -0.72 20.95 -11.78
CA LYS A 455 -1.62 22.06 -12.13
C LYS A 455 -1.27 23.38 -11.41
N LEU A 456 0.02 23.70 -11.33
CA LEU A 456 0.53 24.88 -10.63
C LEU A 456 0.31 26.16 -11.43
N SER A 457 0.10 27.28 -10.74
CA SER A 457 -0.10 28.55 -11.43
C SER A 457 1.15 28.99 -12.18
N GLY A 458 0.95 29.69 -13.30
CA GLY A 458 2.05 30.26 -14.08
C GLY A 458 2.86 31.30 -13.28
N LYS A 459 2.21 32.02 -12.36
CA LYS A 459 2.86 33.02 -11.51
C LYS A 459 3.82 32.37 -10.51
N LEU A 460 3.40 31.27 -9.88
CA LEU A 460 4.23 30.50 -8.96
C LEU A 460 5.49 30.00 -9.68
N ILE A 461 5.32 29.33 -10.82
CA ILE A 461 6.44 28.75 -11.56
C ILE A 461 7.39 29.83 -12.08
N HIS A 462 6.86 30.95 -12.56
CA HIS A 462 7.69 32.07 -12.98
C HIS A 462 8.55 32.61 -11.82
N SER A 463 7.99 32.70 -10.62
CA SER A 463 8.72 33.16 -9.42
C SER A 463 9.83 32.19 -9.03
N VAL A 464 9.54 30.88 -9.03
CA VAL A 464 10.53 29.82 -8.77
C VAL A 464 11.67 29.88 -9.80
N GLU A 465 11.32 30.03 -11.09
CA GLU A 465 12.30 30.12 -12.18
C GLU A 465 13.20 31.35 -12.05
N GLN A 466 12.66 32.52 -11.68
CA GLN A 466 13.47 33.72 -11.45
C GLN A 466 14.48 33.55 -10.31
N ILE A 467 14.05 32.92 -9.21
CA ILE A 467 14.94 32.63 -8.07
C ILE A 467 16.06 31.69 -8.50
N ALA A 468 15.72 30.58 -9.15
CA ALA A 468 16.70 29.60 -9.63
C ALA A 468 17.71 30.21 -10.62
N ARG A 469 17.24 31.05 -11.56
CA ARG A 469 18.12 31.75 -12.53
C ARG A 469 19.06 32.75 -11.87
N ALA A 470 18.70 33.29 -10.72
CA ALA A 470 19.55 34.19 -9.93
C ALA A 470 20.61 33.44 -9.09
N GLY A 471 20.69 32.10 -9.19
CA GLY A 471 21.58 31.26 -8.39
C GLY A 471 20.93 30.71 -7.12
N GLY A 472 19.60 30.82 -6.98
CA GLY A 472 18.88 30.41 -5.79
C GLY A 472 19.01 31.39 -4.63
N VAL A 473 18.38 31.07 -3.50
CA VAL A 473 18.58 31.77 -2.22
C VAL A 473 19.60 31.07 -1.32
N GLY A 474 20.10 29.91 -1.74
CA GLY A 474 20.93 29.02 -0.94
C GLY A 474 22.42 29.31 -1.05
N GLY A 475 22.93 30.12 -0.13
CA GLY A 475 24.35 30.09 0.27
C GLY A 475 24.43 29.55 1.69
N CYS A 476 24.65 28.25 1.85
CA CYS A 476 24.90 27.62 3.15
C CYS A 476 26.22 26.84 3.21
N HIS A 477 27.06 27.01 2.17
CA HIS A 477 28.36 26.37 1.99
C HIS A 477 29.51 27.35 2.22
#